data_AF-A0A2D8K3Q6-F1
#
_entry.id   AF-A0A2D8K3Q6-F1
#
_cell.length_a   1.000
_cell.length_b   1.000
_cell.length_c   1.000
_cell.angle_alpha   90.00
_cell.angle_beta   90.00
_cell.angle_gamma   90.00
#
_symmetry.space_group_name_H-M   'P 1'
#
loop_
_entity.id
_entity.type
_entity.pdbx_description
1 polymer ?
#
loop_
_entity_poly.entity_id
_entity_poly.type
_entity_poly.pdbx_seq_one_letter_code
_entity_poly.pdbx_strand_id
1 'polypeptide(L)' 'MPKFSDLDALYSPDAKVATSMYEDPDLFKEEMERIFHRTWVWVAHESEVPDKGSFKLSNVGLE' A
#
# COMPACT_ATOMS: atom_id res chain seq x y z
N MET A 1 -2.36 -7.67 -22.17
CA MET A 1 -3.32 -7.31 -21.10
C MET A 1 -2.57 -7.43 -19.79
N PRO A 2 -2.61 -6.42 -18.89
CA PRO A 2 -1.99 -6.56 -17.57
C PRO A 2 -2.55 -7.81 -16.89
N LYS A 3 -1.70 -8.62 -16.22
CA LYS A 3 -2.11 -9.91 -15.64
C LYS A 3 -3.19 -9.77 -14.55
N PHE A 4 -3.33 -8.59 -13.98
CA PHE A 4 -4.33 -8.23 -12.96
C PHE A 4 -5.60 -7.58 -13.54
N SER A 5 -5.82 -7.62 -14.86
CA SER A 5 -7.03 -7.03 -15.49
C SER A 5 -8.35 -7.62 -14.97
N ASP A 6 -8.29 -8.81 -14.35
CA ASP A 6 -9.40 -9.45 -13.67
C ASP A 6 -9.02 -9.71 -12.20
N LEU A 7 -9.31 -8.75 -11.31
CA LEU A 7 -9.03 -8.84 -9.89
C LEU A 7 -9.90 -9.89 -9.18
N ASP A 8 -11.10 -10.12 -9.69
CA ASP A 8 -12.03 -11.13 -9.16
C ASP A 8 -11.53 -12.56 -9.45
N ALA A 9 -10.68 -12.76 -10.46
CA ALA A 9 -9.99 -14.02 -10.70
C ALA A 9 -8.82 -14.29 -9.73
N LEU A 10 -8.31 -13.25 -9.05
CA LEU A 10 -7.17 -13.37 -8.14
C LEU A 10 -7.61 -13.71 -6.70
N TYR A 11 -8.87 -13.45 -6.36
CA TYR A 11 -9.46 -13.66 -5.05
C TYR A 11 -10.60 -14.68 -5.11
N SER A 12 -10.63 -15.65 -4.19
CA SER A 12 -11.79 -16.53 -4.01
C SER A 12 -12.64 -16.11 -2.80
N PRO A 13 -13.97 -16.33 -2.83
CA PRO A 13 -14.85 -16.13 -1.67
C PRO A 13 -14.45 -16.95 -0.43
N ASP A 14 -13.71 -18.05 -0.62
CA ASP A 14 -13.07 -18.85 0.43
C ASP A 14 -11.76 -18.23 0.97
N ALA A 15 -11.53 -16.94 0.72
CA ALA A 15 -10.34 -16.18 1.08
C ALA A 15 -9.01 -16.74 0.54
N LYS A 16 -9.02 -17.41 -0.63
CA LYS A 16 -7.78 -17.81 -1.31
C LYS A 16 -7.28 -16.66 -2.17
N VAL A 17 -5.99 -16.40 -2.05
CA VAL A 17 -5.30 -15.33 -2.78
C VAL A 17 -4.29 -15.98 -3.72
N ALA A 18 -4.35 -15.64 -5.01
CA ALA A 18 -3.37 -16.10 -5.99
C ALA A 18 -1.99 -15.49 -5.70
N THR A 19 -0.92 -16.28 -5.85
CA THR A 19 0.46 -15.83 -5.61
C THR A 19 0.84 -14.60 -6.41
N SER A 20 0.28 -14.44 -7.61
CA SER A 20 0.51 -13.27 -8.47
C SER A 20 0.09 -11.94 -7.84
N MET A 21 -0.79 -11.92 -6.83
CA MET A 21 -1.07 -10.69 -6.09
C MET A 21 0.15 -10.11 -5.38
N TYR A 22 1.12 -10.95 -5.00
CA TYR A 22 2.29 -10.52 -4.23
C TYR A 22 3.55 -10.31 -5.09
N GLU A 23 3.56 -10.85 -6.31
CA GLU A 23 4.75 -10.88 -7.17
C GLU A 23 4.66 -9.96 -8.39
N ASP A 24 3.47 -9.48 -8.75
CA ASP A 24 3.28 -8.69 -9.96
C ASP A 24 3.70 -7.21 -9.75
N PRO A 25 4.75 -6.74 -10.44
CA PRO A 25 5.24 -5.37 -10.26
C PRO A 25 4.31 -4.31 -10.86
N ASP A 26 3.44 -4.66 -11.81
CA ASP A 26 2.48 -3.70 -12.37
C ASP A 26 1.27 -3.53 -11.46
N LEU A 27 0.86 -4.60 -10.75
CA LEU A 27 -0.14 -4.50 -9.70
C LEU A 27 0.35 -3.61 -8.55
N PHE A 28 1.59 -3.81 -8.11
CA PHE A 28 2.19 -2.99 -7.05
C PHE A 28 2.18 -1.48 -7.37
N LYS A 29 2.48 -1.10 -8.62
CA LYS A 29 2.40 0.31 -9.06
C LYS A 29 0.98 0.86 -8.92
N GLU A 30 -0.02 0.06 -9.28
CA GLU A 30 -1.41 0.47 -9.17
C GLU A 30 -1.87 0.57 -7.71
N GLU A 31 -1.37 -0.31 -6.82
CA GLU A 31 -1.61 -0.23 -5.38
C GLU A 31 -1.06 1.07 -4.80
N MET A 32 0.14 1.51 -5.21
CA MET A 32 0.70 2.79 -4.77
C MET A 32 -0.24 3.95 -5.13
N GLU A 33 -0.69 4.02 -6.40
CA GLU A 33 -1.54 5.10 -6.89
C GLU A 33 -2.97 5.09 -6.33
N ARG A 34 -3.56 3.90 -6.20
CA ARG A 34 -4.98 3.80 -5.81
C ARG A 34 -5.21 3.66 -4.32
N ILE A 35 -4.26 3.08 -3.60
CA ILE A 35 -4.41 2.77 -2.18
C ILE A 35 -3.52 3.71 -1.37
N PHE A 36 -2.20 3.62 -1.51
CA PHE A 36 -1.28 4.36 -0.62
C PHE A 36 -1.39 5.88 -0.78
N HIS A 37 -1.58 6.40 -2.01
CA HIS A 37 -1.78 7.84 -2.25
C HIS A 37 -3.16 8.37 -1.85
N ARG A 38 -4.14 7.51 -1.60
CA ARG A 38 -5.56 7.90 -1.42
C ARG A 38 -6.14 7.50 -0.07
N THR A 39 -5.35 6.85 0.78
CA THR A 39 -5.79 6.36 2.09
C THR A 39 -4.98 6.99 3.22
N TRP A 40 -5.49 6.86 4.44
CA TRP A 40 -4.79 7.31 5.63
C TRP A 40 -3.67 6.33 5.98
N VAL A 41 -2.43 6.79 5.88
CA VAL A 41 -1.26 6.02 6.28
C VAL A 41 -0.76 6.53 7.63
N TRP A 42 -0.56 5.61 8.56
CA TRP A 42 -0.02 5.92 9.88
C TRP A 42 1.47 6.27 9.77
N VAL A 43 1.86 7.44 10.29
CA VAL A 43 3.22 7.99 10.14
C VAL A 43 3.98 8.02 11.46
N ALA A 44 3.34 8.49 12.53
CA ALA A 44 3.96 8.62 13.83
C ALA A 44 2.91 8.77 14.94
N HIS A 45 3.34 8.55 16.17
CA HIS A 45 2.61 8.95 17.37
C HIS A 45 3.01 10.36 17.84
N GLU A 46 2.11 11.07 18.51
CA GLU A 46 2.33 12.44 19.00
C GLU A 46 3.59 12.55 19.89
N SER A 47 3.83 11.54 20.73
CA SER A 47 5.01 11.51 21.62
C SER A 47 6.35 11.43 20.88
N GLU A 48 6.37 11.12 19.58
CA GLU A 48 7.59 11.06 18.77
C GLU A 48 8.04 12.45 18.30
N VAL A 49 7.19 13.47 18.43
CA VAL A 49 7.49 14.88 18.14
C VAL A 49 6.96 15.80 19.26
N PRO A 50 7.49 15.66 20.50
CA PRO A 50 6.92 16.30 21.68
C PRO A 50 7.22 17.81 21.78
N ASP A 51 8.33 18.25 21.20
CA ASP A 51 8.87 19.61 21.35
C ASP A 51 8.77 20.43 20.07
N LYS A 52 8.78 21.76 20.21
CA LYS A 52 8.83 22.67 19.07
C LYS A 52 10.13 22.50 18.30
N GLY A 53 10.01 22.19 17.02
CA GLY A 53 11.15 21.97 16.11
C GLY A 53 11.55 20.50 15.98
N SER A 54 10.92 19.59 16.74
CA SER A 54 11.06 18.15 16.51
C SER A 54 10.34 17.76 15.22
N PHE A 55 11.03 16.99 14.37
CA PHE A 55 10.45 16.42 13.17
C PHE A 55 10.90 14.96 13.04
N LYS A 56 10.06 14.14 12.41
CA LYS A 56 10.36 12.75 12.08
C LYS A 56 10.15 12.54 10.59
N LEU A 57 11.09 11.86 9.96
CA LEU A 57 10.95 11.38 8.59
C LEU A 57 10.31 9.98 8.64
N SER A 58 9.35 9.75 7.75
CA SER A 58 8.75 8.44 7.52
C SER A 58 8.51 8.28 6.03
N ASN A 59 8.40 7.03 5.59
CA ASN A 59 8.12 6.71 4.19
C ASN A 59 6.68 6.20 4.04
N VAL A 60 6.01 6.67 3.01
CA VAL A 60 4.67 6.26 2.59
C VAL A 60 4.76 5.71 1.17
N GLY A 61 4.63 4.38 1.04
CA GLY A 61 4.81 3.72 -0.25
C GLY A 61 6.28 3.69 -0.65
N LEU A 62 6.62 4.29 -1.79
CA LEU A 62 7.99 4.36 -2.31
C LEU A 62 8.73 5.66 -1.94
N GLU A 63 8.05 6.61 -1.28
CA GLU A 63 8.57 7.96 -0.99
C GLU A 63 8.64 8.23 0.52
#